data_AF-A0A537ZW75-F1
#
_entry.id   AF-A0A537ZW75-F1
#
_cell.length_a   1.000
_cell.length_b   1.000
_cell.length_c   1.000
_cell.angle_alpha   90.00
_cell.angle_beta   90.00
_cell.angle_gamma   90.00
#
_symmetry.space_group_name_H-M   'P 1'
#
loop_
_entity.id
_entity.type
_entity.pdbx_description
1 polymer ?
#
loop_
_entity_poly.entity_id
_entity_poly.type
_entity_poly.pdbx_seq_one_letter_code
_entity_poly.pdbx_strand_id
1 'polypeptide(L)'
;MKVRNAVGAIAALVMLAALYPVASAAAHSKPVATVAAGPARHVNLRKAPSLKGPAFPKHAFINRPTVPLSKYKAAKRGNGADRRPGVSANAAQTAPETATNVLGFNGITQATAQSTWPPDINGAASSSNVAEIVNQHLTTFTRTGVQTSDRSLATITGYTNKSIFDPRIVYDSTWHRWVATAEAFPESASSQRLFIMISTGNDPGGSYLVYNFNATDQCGSGNFYDYPQLGINQDAVVLTANCFQGNTYLGARDIGIAKAILYNGFGFSVPVFSTATGDSTTTPSIVYDQNPNMDMLTRNGPHIIRFRNPANGFYSAGLTDNVVSGFTTPSTPRAAGQSGCTATSCTIDTSDGRFVAPGVEWGAKLWNVATYGFSGNGSFATPTWGEFNANQHTTIQHGTVFVDSCSDDFNASMTASSSNLAWINWTSTDPQGSTCGGTFVRQEVATRLGTDAAGTFPGHINPFTSPAELTGNFDSNFGRQRWGDTSSTSLDPAHLKNALTWNESVPSSSNWGTRAQLVKNSP
;
A
#
# COMPACT_ATOMS: atom_id res chain seq x y z
N MET A 1 -43.92 68.55 -41.15
CA MET A 1 -44.42 68.51 -39.76
C MET A 1 -43.72 67.37 -39.06
N LYS A 2 -42.97 67.64 -37.98
CA LYS A 2 -42.33 66.61 -37.13
C LYS A 2 -43.41 65.72 -36.49
N VAL A 3 -43.11 64.44 -36.25
CA VAL A 3 -43.15 63.76 -34.92
C VAL A 3 -43.03 62.22 -35.07
N ARG A 4 -41.93 61.70 -34.51
CA ARG A 4 -41.68 60.48 -33.69
C ARG A 4 -42.46 59.16 -33.85
N ASN A 5 -41.67 58.09 -33.62
CA ASN A 5 -41.92 56.78 -32.94
C ASN A 5 -41.61 55.59 -33.89
N ALA A 6 -40.88 54.53 -33.53
CA ALA A 6 -40.51 53.99 -32.23
C ALA A 6 -39.16 53.25 -32.29
N VAL A 7 -38.49 53.19 -31.14
CA VAL A 7 -37.27 52.45 -30.84
C VAL A 7 -37.61 50.96 -30.67
N GLY A 8 -36.88 50.09 -31.38
CA GLY A 8 -36.83 48.65 -31.11
C GLY A 8 -35.39 48.24 -30.84
N ALA A 9 -35.09 47.91 -29.58
CA ALA A 9 -33.78 47.44 -29.15
C ALA A 9 -33.58 45.97 -29.55
N ILE A 10 -32.54 45.68 -30.33
CA ILE A 10 -32.03 44.31 -30.55
C ILE A 10 -30.95 44.08 -29.50
N ALA A 11 -31.25 43.23 -28.52
CA ALA A 11 -30.27 42.76 -27.55
C ALA A 11 -29.33 41.75 -28.22
N ALA A 12 -28.05 42.07 -28.32
CA ALA A 12 -27.00 41.15 -28.73
C ALA A 12 -26.75 40.15 -27.59
N LEU A 13 -27.07 38.88 -27.83
CA LEU A 13 -26.76 37.77 -26.93
C LEU A 13 -25.24 37.49 -27.02
N VAL A 14 -24.48 38.00 -26.06
CA VAL A 14 -23.07 37.62 -25.88
C VAL A 14 -23.06 36.21 -25.27
N MET A 15 -22.79 35.19 -26.08
CA MET A 15 -22.43 33.87 -25.54
C MET A 15 -21.10 34.01 -24.80
N LEU A 16 -21.15 34.01 -23.48
CA LEU A 16 -19.99 33.74 -22.63
C LEU A 16 -19.60 32.28 -22.85
N ALA A 17 -18.60 32.03 -23.70
CA ALA A 17 -17.93 30.74 -23.71
C ALA A 17 -17.28 30.55 -22.33
N ALA A 18 -17.86 29.70 -21.50
CA ALA A 18 -17.21 29.23 -20.29
C ALA A 18 -15.93 28.51 -20.70
N LEU A 19 -14.79 29.19 -20.58
CA LEU A 19 -13.47 28.58 -20.62
C LEU A 19 -13.42 27.60 -19.44
N TYR A 20 -13.72 26.33 -19.70
CA TYR A 20 -13.28 25.26 -18.81
C TYR A 20 -11.75 25.36 -18.71
N PRO A 21 -11.17 25.34 -17.50
CA PRO A 21 -9.73 25.31 -17.37
C PRO A 21 -9.22 24.03 -18.07
N VAL A 22 -8.53 24.22 -19.18
CA VAL A 22 -7.72 23.17 -19.80
C VAL A 22 -6.69 22.77 -18.75
N ALA A 23 -6.61 21.46 -18.47
CA ALA A 23 -5.65 20.89 -17.55
C ALA A 23 -4.25 21.49 -17.80
N SER A 24 -3.67 22.09 -16.76
CA SER A 24 -2.27 22.54 -16.80
C SER A 24 -1.39 21.36 -17.16
N ALA A 25 -0.54 21.51 -18.19
CA ALA A 25 0.47 20.53 -18.53
C ALA A 25 1.41 20.27 -17.33
N ALA A 26 1.78 19.00 -17.13
CA ALA A 26 2.62 18.53 -16.01
C ALA A 26 4.00 19.20 -16.01
N ALA A 27 4.35 19.84 -14.88
CA ALA A 27 5.72 20.27 -14.62
C ALA A 27 6.60 19.04 -14.37
N HIS A 28 7.72 18.92 -15.08
CA HIS A 28 8.71 17.89 -14.78
C HIS A 28 9.42 18.24 -13.47
N SER A 29 9.41 17.34 -12.49
CA SER A 29 10.13 17.57 -11.23
C SER A 29 11.64 17.54 -11.48
N LYS A 30 12.35 18.60 -11.08
CA LYS A 30 13.82 18.59 -11.01
C LYS A 30 14.27 17.72 -9.81
N PRO A 31 15.44 17.05 -9.89
CA PRO A 31 16.01 16.38 -8.73
C PRO A 31 16.17 17.34 -7.54
N VAL A 32 15.84 16.88 -6.34
CA VAL A 32 15.96 17.64 -5.09
C VAL A 32 17.17 17.21 -4.25
N ALA A 33 17.72 16.02 -4.51
CA ALA A 33 18.91 15.50 -3.87
C ALA A 33 19.56 14.41 -4.74
N THR A 34 20.61 13.77 -4.23
CA THR A 34 21.25 12.59 -4.81
C THR A 34 21.49 11.59 -3.68
N VAL A 35 21.23 10.32 -3.95
CA VAL A 35 21.52 9.23 -3.02
C VAL A 35 22.46 8.24 -3.69
N ALA A 36 23.41 7.71 -2.92
CA ALA A 36 24.40 6.78 -3.41
C ALA A 36 24.61 5.60 -2.47
N ALA A 37 25.00 4.47 -3.04
CA ALA A 37 25.45 3.29 -2.31
C ALA A 37 26.67 2.69 -3.00
N GLY A 38 27.58 2.14 -2.19
CA GLY A 38 28.65 1.28 -2.70
C GLY A 38 28.11 -0.04 -3.27
N PRO A 39 29.00 -0.90 -3.81
CA PRO A 39 28.64 -2.25 -4.25
C PRO A 39 27.92 -3.05 -3.17
N ALA A 40 27.05 -3.96 -3.59
CA ALA A 40 26.29 -4.80 -2.68
C ALA A 40 27.21 -5.73 -1.89
N ARG A 41 26.84 -5.97 -0.63
CA ARG A 41 27.40 -7.08 0.14
C ARG A 41 26.63 -8.36 -0.22
N HIS A 42 27.36 -9.41 -0.56
CA HIS A 42 26.76 -10.73 -0.76
C HIS A 42 26.56 -11.46 0.58
N VAL A 43 25.38 -12.04 0.79
CA VAL A 43 25.06 -12.87 1.97
C VAL A 43 24.42 -14.17 1.54
N ASN A 44 24.90 -15.30 2.05
CA ASN A 44 24.25 -16.60 1.84
C ASN A 44 23.47 -16.96 3.11
N LEU A 45 22.13 -16.95 3.06
CA LEU A 45 21.29 -17.15 4.25
C LEU A 45 21.37 -18.55 4.84
N ARG A 46 21.85 -19.53 4.06
CA ARG A 46 22.09 -20.90 4.54
C ARG A 46 23.40 -21.01 5.35
N LYS A 47 24.29 -20.04 5.23
CA LYS A 47 25.61 -20.01 5.92
C LYS A 47 25.78 -18.82 6.87
N ALA A 48 24.96 -17.78 6.72
CA ALA A 48 25.04 -16.58 7.54
C ALA A 48 24.74 -16.90 9.01
N PRO A 49 25.45 -16.30 9.96
CA PRO A 49 25.13 -16.44 11.38
C PRO A 49 23.76 -15.84 11.68
N SER A 50 22.98 -16.47 12.56
CA SER A 50 21.73 -15.90 13.05
C SER A 50 22.03 -14.68 13.91
N LEU A 51 21.66 -13.50 13.43
CA LEU A 51 21.74 -12.24 14.16
C LEU A 51 20.37 -11.88 14.72
N LYS A 52 20.34 -11.32 15.92
CA LYS A 52 19.13 -10.71 16.48
C LYS A 52 19.20 -9.20 16.29
N GLY A 53 18.12 -8.61 15.78
CA GLY A 53 18.01 -7.16 15.68
C GLY A 53 17.90 -6.51 17.07
N PRO A 54 18.26 -5.23 17.22
CA PRO A 54 17.94 -4.47 18.42
C PRO A 54 16.43 -4.48 18.68
N ALA A 55 16.05 -4.33 19.94
CA ALA A 55 14.66 -4.20 20.32
C ALA A 55 14.03 -2.97 19.67
N PHE A 56 12.78 -3.10 19.26
CA PHE A 56 11.99 -1.99 18.75
C PHE A 56 11.79 -0.93 19.84
N PRO A 57 12.00 0.37 19.57
CA PRO A 57 11.83 1.42 20.58
C PRO A 57 10.38 1.50 21.05
N LYS A 58 10.17 1.57 22.37
CA LYS A 58 8.84 1.74 22.95
C LYS A 58 8.24 3.09 22.55
N HIS A 59 6.95 3.11 22.22
CA HIS A 59 6.19 4.31 21.86
C HIS A 59 6.76 5.07 20.64
N ALA A 60 7.49 4.38 19.76
CA ALA A 60 7.98 4.99 18.52
C ALA A 60 6.80 5.50 17.69
N PHE A 61 6.86 6.76 17.27
CA PHE A 61 5.86 7.32 16.37
C PHE A 61 6.29 7.08 14.92
N ILE A 62 6.01 5.87 14.45
CA ILE A 62 6.20 5.40 13.07
C ILE A 62 4.89 5.43 12.27
N ASN A 63 4.99 5.34 10.95
CA ASN A 63 3.88 5.37 10.01
C ASN A 63 3.00 6.60 10.24
N ARG A 64 3.65 7.77 10.36
CA ARG A 64 3.00 9.03 10.71
C ARG A 64 1.97 9.40 9.66
N PRO A 65 0.79 9.95 10.04
CA PRO A 65 -0.19 10.44 9.08
C PRO A 65 0.39 11.51 8.16
N THR A 66 0.10 11.41 6.86
CA THR A 66 0.43 12.41 5.83
C THR A 66 -0.54 13.58 5.83
N VAL A 67 -1.68 13.44 6.51
CA VAL A 67 -2.59 14.54 6.83
C VAL A 67 -2.24 15.14 8.19
N PRO A 68 -2.50 16.44 8.43
CA PRO A 68 -2.25 17.06 9.72
C PRO A 68 -2.83 16.24 10.89
N LEU A 69 -2.02 15.99 11.92
CA LEU A 69 -2.37 15.09 13.02
C LEU A 69 -3.69 15.46 13.73
N SER A 70 -4.02 16.75 13.79
CA SER A 70 -5.31 17.22 14.34
C SER A 70 -6.50 16.77 13.49
N LYS A 71 -6.39 16.88 12.15
CA LYS A 71 -7.40 16.38 11.20
C LYS A 71 -7.49 14.87 11.23
N TYR A 72 -6.34 14.19 11.32
CA TYR A 72 -6.28 12.74 11.49
C TYR A 72 -7.07 12.30 12.72
N LYS A 73 -6.72 12.82 13.90
CA LYS A 73 -7.38 12.49 15.17
C LYS A 73 -8.87 12.84 15.17
N ALA A 74 -9.26 13.90 14.47
CA ALA A 74 -10.66 14.27 14.29
C ALA A 74 -11.44 13.23 13.49
N ALA A 75 -10.92 12.82 12.32
CA ALA A 75 -11.55 11.80 11.49
C ALA A 75 -11.72 10.47 12.24
N LYS A 76 -10.73 10.08 13.06
CA LYS A 76 -10.79 8.83 13.82
C LYS A 76 -11.89 8.75 14.87
N ARG A 77 -12.47 9.88 15.29
CA ARG A 77 -13.65 9.86 16.19
C ARG A 77 -14.93 9.42 15.49
N GLY A 78 -14.97 9.50 14.15
CA GLY A 78 -16.16 9.25 13.38
C GLY A 78 -17.27 10.27 13.62
N ASN A 79 -18.42 10.04 13.00
CA ASN A 79 -19.65 10.82 13.17
C ASN A 79 -20.69 10.16 14.11
N GLY A 80 -20.32 9.05 14.77
CA GLY A 80 -21.22 8.29 15.64
C GLY A 80 -22.32 7.50 14.92
N ALA A 81 -22.22 7.31 13.60
CA ALA A 81 -23.20 6.52 12.85
C ALA A 81 -23.03 5.00 13.10
N ASP A 82 -24.15 4.34 13.39
CA ASP A 82 -24.19 2.88 13.62
C ASP A 82 -24.31 2.07 12.32
N ARG A 83 -24.70 2.72 11.21
CA ARG A 83 -24.78 2.12 9.87
C ARG A 83 -24.32 3.09 8.78
N ARG A 84 -23.79 2.53 7.69
CA ARG A 84 -23.46 3.21 6.43
C ARG A 84 -24.73 3.88 5.86
N PRO A 85 -24.71 5.20 5.59
CA PRO A 85 -25.85 5.89 5.00
C PRO A 85 -26.26 5.28 3.65
N GLY A 86 -27.57 5.03 3.46
CA GLY A 86 -28.10 4.52 2.20
C GLY A 86 -27.83 3.03 1.94
N VAL A 87 -27.21 2.30 2.87
CA VAL A 87 -26.98 0.86 2.78
C VAL A 87 -27.98 0.13 3.70
N SER A 88 -28.72 -0.83 3.15
CA SER A 88 -29.64 -1.65 3.97
C SER A 88 -28.88 -2.66 4.84
N ALA A 89 -29.44 -3.00 6.01
CA ALA A 89 -28.79 -3.87 7.00
C ALA A 89 -28.43 -5.28 6.49
N ASN A 90 -29.12 -5.73 5.44
CA ASN A 90 -28.97 -7.07 4.86
C ASN A 90 -28.39 -7.03 3.44
N ALA A 91 -27.71 -5.95 3.04
CA ALA A 91 -27.01 -5.88 1.77
C ALA A 91 -25.70 -6.70 1.81
N ALA A 92 -25.79 -7.99 2.15
CA ALA A 92 -24.74 -8.93 1.77
C ALA A 92 -24.73 -8.97 0.24
N GLN A 93 -23.58 -8.72 -0.38
CA GLN A 93 -23.45 -8.96 -1.81
C GLN A 93 -23.67 -10.46 -2.03
N THR A 94 -24.84 -10.84 -2.54
CA THR A 94 -25.13 -12.18 -3.02
C THR A 94 -24.32 -12.40 -4.30
N ALA A 95 -23.08 -12.83 -4.08
CA ALA A 95 -22.11 -13.12 -5.10
C ALA A 95 -22.44 -14.40 -5.87
N PRO A 96 -22.33 -14.46 -7.20
CA PRO A 96 -22.00 -15.72 -7.87
C PRO A 96 -20.68 -16.29 -7.31
N GLU A 97 -20.58 -17.62 -7.18
CA GLU A 97 -19.43 -18.34 -6.60
C GLU A 97 -18.16 -18.27 -7.48
N THR A 98 -17.73 -17.08 -7.90
CA THR A 98 -16.50 -16.92 -8.70
C THR A 98 -15.24 -16.95 -7.84
N ALA A 99 -15.37 -16.66 -6.54
CA ALA A 99 -14.28 -16.68 -5.57
C ALA A 99 -14.27 -18.00 -4.79
N THR A 100 -13.14 -18.71 -4.79
CA THR A 100 -12.95 -19.92 -3.97
C THR A 100 -11.63 -19.83 -3.20
N ASN A 101 -11.69 -20.02 -1.88
CA ASN A 101 -10.47 -20.23 -1.10
C ASN A 101 -9.92 -21.63 -1.37
N VAL A 102 -8.78 -21.71 -2.04
CA VAL A 102 -8.12 -22.99 -2.39
C VAL A 102 -7.31 -23.50 -1.20
N LEU A 103 -6.65 -22.59 -0.48
CA LEU A 103 -5.75 -22.91 0.62
C LEU A 103 -5.54 -21.68 1.49
N GLY A 104 -5.46 -21.88 2.81
CA GLY A 104 -4.99 -20.87 3.76
C GLY A 104 -3.98 -21.44 4.74
N PHE A 105 -3.02 -20.63 5.16
CA PHE A 105 -2.02 -21.02 6.16
C PHE A 105 -1.62 -19.85 7.07
N ASN A 106 -1.08 -20.19 8.24
CA ASN A 106 -0.51 -19.21 9.18
C ASN A 106 0.86 -18.76 8.67
N GLY A 107 1.08 -17.45 8.68
CA GLY A 107 2.37 -16.85 8.40
C GLY A 107 3.19 -16.56 9.65
N ILE A 108 3.99 -15.51 9.59
CA ILE A 108 4.79 -14.94 10.67
C ILE A 108 3.91 -14.56 11.87
N THR A 109 4.40 -14.90 13.06
CA THR A 109 3.77 -14.56 14.34
C THR A 109 4.50 -13.42 15.04
N GLN A 110 3.84 -12.81 16.02
CA GLN A 110 4.47 -11.84 16.92
C GLN A 110 5.78 -12.34 17.54
N ALA A 111 5.83 -13.61 17.97
CA ALA A 111 7.03 -14.19 18.56
C ALA A 111 8.19 -14.26 17.55
N THR A 112 7.89 -14.66 16.32
CA THR A 112 8.86 -14.71 15.22
C THR A 112 9.39 -13.31 14.91
N ALA A 113 8.52 -12.30 14.76
CA ALA A 113 8.93 -10.92 14.47
C ALA A 113 9.39 -10.12 15.71
N GLN A 114 9.92 -10.81 16.73
CA GLN A 114 10.54 -10.22 17.92
C GLN A 114 9.63 -9.26 18.71
N SER A 115 8.35 -9.59 18.79
CA SER A 115 7.32 -8.83 19.51
C SER A 115 7.14 -7.39 19.03
N THR A 116 7.46 -7.14 17.76
CA THR A 116 7.31 -5.81 17.14
C THR A 116 5.84 -5.48 16.90
N TRP A 117 5.46 -4.24 17.18
CA TRP A 117 4.14 -3.70 16.93
C TRP A 117 4.23 -2.33 16.22
N PRO A 118 3.29 -2.03 15.31
CA PRO A 118 2.30 -2.96 14.76
C PRO A 118 2.92 -4.01 13.83
N PRO A 119 2.25 -5.13 13.51
CA PRO A 119 2.64 -6.00 12.41
C PRO A 119 2.53 -5.29 11.06
N ASP A 120 3.66 -5.10 10.38
CA ASP A 120 3.68 -4.54 9.02
C ASP A 120 3.94 -5.68 8.02
N ILE A 121 2.84 -6.36 7.64
CA ILE A 121 2.84 -7.54 6.78
C ILE A 121 2.95 -7.22 5.29
N ASN A 122 3.90 -7.89 4.63
CA ASN A 122 4.00 -7.91 3.18
C ASN A 122 4.43 -9.29 2.67
N GLY A 123 3.86 -9.73 1.56
CA GLY A 123 4.12 -11.03 0.98
C GLY A 123 4.16 -11.01 -0.55
N ALA A 124 4.89 -11.97 -1.10
CA ALA A 124 5.02 -12.17 -2.53
C ALA A 124 5.13 -13.66 -2.85
N ALA A 125 4.81 -14.02 -4.10
CA ALA A 125 4.83 -15.39 -4.57
C ALA A 125 5.60 -15.52 -5.89
N SER A 126 6.38 -16.59 -6.00
CA SER A 126 6.85 -17.13 -7.28
C SER A 126 6.01 -18.35 -7.66
N SER A 127 6.32 -18.96 -8.80
CA SER A 127 5.70 -20.23 -9.21
C SER A 127 5.99 -21.40 -8.26
N SER A 128 7.01 -21.31 -7.40
CA SER A 128 7.46 -22.41 -6.53
C SER A 128 7.50 -22.08 -5.05
N ASN A 129 7.61 -20.80 -4.67
CA ASN A 129 7.82 -20.39 -3.29
C ASN A 129 6.89 -19.22 -2.93
N VAL A 130 6.64 -19.10 -1.63
CA VAL A 130 6.00 -17.95 -1.01
C VAL A 130 6.99 -17.32 -0.04
N ALA A 131 7.07 -16.00 -0.01
CA ALA A 131 7.84 -15.26 0.96
C ALA A 131 6.95 -14.23 1.65
N GLU A 132 7.08 -14.15 2.97
CA GLU A 132 6.41 -13.18 3.81
C GLU A 132 7.45 -12.46 4.65
N ILE A 133 7.36 -11.14 4.70
CA ILE A 133 8.24 -10.27 5.45
C ILE A 133 7.37 -9.44 6.40
N VAL A 134 7.70 -9.47 7.70
CA VAL A 134 7.00 -8.71 8.73
C VAL A 134 8.02 -8.14 9.69
N ASN A 135 8.09 -6.82 9.75
CA ASN A 135 9.04 -6.07 10.58
C ASN A 135 10.46 -6.66 10.53
N GLN A 136 10.86 -7.39 11.57
CA GLN A 136 12.22 -7.86 11.75
C GLN A 136 12.50 -9.22 11.09
N HIS A 137 11.55 -9.86 10.41
CA HIS A 137 11.73 -11.23 9.88
C HIS A 137 11.24 -11.39 8.43
N LEU A 138 11.98 -12.22 7.68
CA LEU A 138 11.60 -12.80 6.40
C LEU A 138 11.46 -14.32 6.59
N THR A 139 10.26 -14.83 6.37
CA THR A 139 9.96 -16.26 6.41
C THR A 139 9.51 -16.71 5.02
N THR A 140 9.98 -17.90 4.63
CA THR A 140 9.67 -18.50 3.32
C THR A 140 8.90 -19.78 3.51
N PHE A 141 8.02 -20.07 2.59
CA PHE A 141 7.14 -21.21 2.60
C PHE A 141 7.11 -21.87 1.22
N THR A 142 6.84 -23.17 1.22
CA THR A 142 6.30 -23.84 0.04
C THR A 142 4.94 -23.24 -0.34
N ARG A 143 4.49 -23.51 -1.57
CA ARG A 143 3.15 -23.11 -2.05
C ARG A 143 2.00 -23.63 -1.18
N THR A 144 2.22 -24.72 -0.44
CA THR A 144 1.22 -25.33 0.45
C THR A 144 1.31 -24.83 1.89
N GLY A 145 2.14 -23.82 2.18
CA GLY A 145 2.24 -23.20 3.51
C GLY A 145 3.21 -23.88 4.48
N VAL A 146 4.03 -24.83 4.01
CA VAL A 146 5.11 -25.42 4.85
C VAL A 146 6.30 -24.47 4.88
N GLN A 147 6.71 -24.02 6.06
CA GLN A 147 7.87 -23.14 6.23
C GLN A 147 9.17 -23.83 5.78
N THR A 148 9.97 -23.13 4.97
CA THR A 148 11.25 -23.60 4.42
C THR A 148 12.46 -22.85 4.95
N SER A 149 12.29 -21.61 5.40
CA SER A 149 13.34 -20.79 6.01
C SER A 149 12.73 -19.67 6.84
N ASP A 150 13.43 -19.26 7.90
CA ASP A 150 13.13 -18.08 8.70
C ASP A 150 14.44 -17.34 9.00
N ARG A 151 14.51 -16.05 8.68
CA ARG A 151 15.69 -15.22 8.89
C ARG A 151 15.29 -13.83 9.35
N SER A 152 15.95 -13.36 10.40
CA SER A 152 15.83 -11.96 10.80
C SER A 152 16.41 -11.03 9.73
N LEU A 153 15.86 -9.84 9.58
CA LEU A 153 16.43 -8.83 8.69
C LEU A 153 17.82 -8.39 9.14
N ALA A 154 18.13 -8.46 10.44
CA ALA A 154 19.49 -8.27 10.95
C ALA A 154 20.47 -9.30 10.35
N THR A 155 20.06 -10.56 10.20
CA THR A 155 20.88 -11.61 9.56
C THR A 155 21.10 -11.33 8.08
N ILE A 156 20.05 -10.94 7.36
CA ILE A 156 20.14 -10.65 5.93
C ILE A 156 21.03 -9.43 5.71
N THR A 157 20.75 -8.34 6.40
CA THR A 157 21.43 -7.05 6.24
C THR A 157 22.82 -6.99 6.90
N GLY A 158 23.08 -7.84 7.88
CA GLY A 158 24.29 -7.75 8.71
C GLY A 158 24.28 -6.51 9.61
N TYR A 159 23.11 -5.91 9.87
CA TYR A 159 22.96 -4.65 10.57
C TYR A 159 22.29 -4.85 11.94
N THR A 160 22.91 -4.31 12.99
CA THR A 160 22.46 -4.45 14.38
C THR A 160 22.55 -3.15 15.18
N ASN A 161 22.71 -1.98 14.55
CA ASN A 161 22.82 -0.72 15.30
C ASN A 161 21.46 -0.22 15.78
N LYS A 162 20.42 -0.38 14.95
CA LYS A 162 19.03 0.00 15.22
C LYS A 162 18.06 -1.07 14.74
N SER A 163 16.85 -1.07 15.30
CA SER A 163 15.77 -1.95 14.85
C SER A 163 15.40 -1.63 13.39
N ILE A 164 15.21 -2.67 12.59
CA ILE A 164 14.73 -2.60 11.20
C ILE A 164 13.20 -2.78 11.20
N PHE A 165 12.48 -2.03 10.37
CA PHE A 165 11.02 -2.01 10.29
C PHE A 165 10.52 -1.59 8.89
N ASP A 166 9.19 -1.58 8.72
CA ASP A 166 8.46 -1.31 7.47
C ASP A 166 8.99 -2.08 6.24
N PRO A 167 9.14 -3.41 6.31
CA PRO A 167 9.66 -4.13 5.18
C PRO A 167 8.63 -4.28 4.04
N ARG A 168 9.14 -4.34 2.81
CA ARG A 168 8.39 -4.71 1.60
C ARG A 168 9.13 -5.82 0.86
N ILE A 169 8.40 -6.67 0.15
CA ILE A 169 8.94 -7.71 -0.73
C ILE A 169 8.07 -7.87 -1.97
N VAL A 170 8.71 -7.94 -3.14
CA VAL A 170 8.06 -8.22 -4.42
C VAL A 170 8.85 -9.30 -5.16
N TYR A 171 8.16 -10.11 -5.95
CA TYR A 171 8.79 -11.09 -6.84
C TYR A 171 8.82 -10.55 -8.26
N ASP A 172 10.03 -10.40 -8.80
CA ASP A 172 10.28 -10.09 -10.20
C ASP A 172 10.25 -11.40 -11.00
N SER A 173 9.13 -11.64 -11.68
CA SER A 173 8.91 -12.83 -12.50
C SER A 173 9.72 -12.84 -13.79
N THR A 174 10.15 -11.68 -14.29
CA THR A 174 10.97 -11.54 -15.50
C THR A 174 12.40 -12.00 -15.24
N TRP A 175 12.96 -11.61 -14.10
CA TRP A 175 14.35 -11.89 -13.74
C TRP A 175 14.54 -13.02 -12.73
N HIS A 176 13.44 -13.56 -12.20
CA HIS A 176 13.41 -14.57 -11.14
C HIS A 176 14.20 -14.12 -9.90
N ARG A 177 13.81 -12.95 -9.38
CA ARG A 177 14.48 -12.27 -8.26
C ARG A 177 13.44 -11.82 -7.24
N TRP A 178 13.78 -11.93 -5.97
CA TRP A 178 13.01 -11.36 -4.87
C TRP A 178 13.66 -10.04 -4.50
N VAL A 179 12.90 -8.95 -4.56
CA VAL A 179 13.37 -7.63 -4.15
C VAL A 179 12.66 -7.27 -2.87
N ALA A 180 13.43 -7.01 -1.82
CA ALA A 180 12.90 -6.56 -0.54
C ALA A 180 13.57 -5.26 -0.11
N THR A 181 12.84 -4.44 0.64
CA THR A 181 13.36 -3.24 1.28
C THR A 181 12.93 -3.18 2.72
N ALA A 182 13.69 -2.48 3.55
CA ALA A 182 13.32 -2.14 4.91
C ALA A 182 14.18 -0.99 5.40
N GLU A 183 13.67 -0.19 6.32
CA GLU A 183 14.43 0.89 6.93
C GLU A 183 14.79 0.57 8.39
N ALA A 184 15.76 1.28 8.94
CA ALA A 184 16.07 1.24 10.36
C ALA A 184 15.81 2.58 11.01
N PHE A 185 15.56 2.57 12.32
CA PHE A 185 15.41 3.81 13.08
C PHE A 185 16.65 4.71 12.94
N PRO A 186 16.50 6.04 13.07
CA PRO A 186 17.63 6.96 13.03
C PRO A 186 18.72 6.61 14.05
N GLU A 187 19.96 6.57 13.58
CA GLU A 187 21.17 6.47 14.41
C GLU A 187 21.52 7.82 15.02
N SER A 188 21.28 8.90 14.27
CA SER A 188 21.50 10.29 14.65
C SER A 188 20.60 11.21 13.79
N ALA A 189 20.70 12.52 13.97
CA ALA A 189 20.03 13.47 13.09
C ALA A 189 20.49 13.39 11.61
N SER A 190 21.71 12.89 11.37
CA SER A 190 22.30 12.81 10.03
C SER A 190 22.39 11.39 9.44
N SER A 191 21.93 10.37 10.18
CA SER A 191 22.01 8.97 9.75
C SER A 191 20.72 8.22 10.07
N GLN A 192 20.06 7.73 9.02
CA GLN A 192 19.00 6.72 9.05
C GLN A 192 19.28 5.74 7.92
N ARG A 193 19.15 4.43 8.14
CA ARG A 193 19.59 3.43 7.15
C ARG A 193 18.42 2.86 6.37
N LEU A 194 18.58 2.77 5.05
CA LEU A 194 17.67 2.04 4.15
C LEU A 194 18.42 0.87 3.52
N PHE A 195 17.74 -0.27 3.44
CA PHE A 195 18.27 -1.50 2.88
C PHE A 195 17.50 -1.91 1.63
N ILE A 196 18.23 -2.38 0.62
CA ILE A 196 17.66 -3.13 -0.51
C ILE A 196 18.30 -4.51 -0.47
N MET A 197 17.47 -5.54 -0.45
CA MET A 197 17.83 -6.95 -0.37
C MET A 197 17.31 -7.65 -1.62
N ILE A 198 18.21 -8.13 -2.47
CA ILE A 198 17.84 -8.75 -3.74
C ILE A 198 18.35 -10.18 -3.76
N SER A 199 17.47 -11.16 -3.88
CA SER A 199 17.93 -12.56 -3.97
C SER A 199 18.83 -12.75 -5.19
N THR A 200 19.80 -13.65 -5.15
CA THR A 200 20.65 -13.96 -6.32
C THR A 200 20.00 -14.97 -7.26
N GLY A 201 18.79 -15.44 -6.95
CA GLY A 201 18.09 -16.54 -7.62
C GLY A 201 16.61 -16.60 -7.24
N ASN A 202 15.93 -17.63 -7.75
CA ASN A 202 14.49 -17.84 -7.53
C ASN A 202 14.12 -18.35 -6.12
N ASP A 203 15.11 -18.71 -5.30
CA ASP A 203 14.92 -19.16 -3.92
C ASP A 203 14.99 -17.97 -2.94
N PRO A 204 13.88 -17.57 -2.29
CA PRO A 204 13.89 -16.50 -1.29
C PRO A 204 14.61 -16.89 0.01
N GLY A 205 14.94 -18.17 0.23
CA GLY A 205 15.78 -18.63 1.33
C GLY A 205 17.27 -18.72 0.96
N GLY A 206 17.64 -18.29 -0.25
CA GLY A 206 18.97 -18.45 -0.83
C GLY A 206 19.99 -17.39 -0.41
N SER A 207 20.72 -16.84 -1.39
CA SER A 207 21.66 -15.75 -1.16
C SER A 207 21.06 -14.41 -1.60
N TYR A 208 21.54 -13.31 -1.02
CA TYR A 208 21.10 -11.96 -1.32
C TYR A 208 22.29 -11.03 -1.62
N LEU A 209 22.07 -10.09 -2.53
CA LEU A 209 22.83 -8.86 -2.68
C LEU A 209 22.17 -7.80 -1.79
N VAL A 210 22.94 -7.22 -0.87
CA VAL A 210 22.42 -6.26 0.10
C VAL A 210 23.10 -4.91 -0.05
N TYR A 211 22.29 -3.91 -0.34
CA TYR A 211 22.65 -2.49 -0.35
C TYR A 211 22.25 -1.85 0.98
N ASN A 212 23.09 -0.92 1.44
CA ASN A 212 22.85 -0.15 2.65
C ASN A 212 23.29 1.30 2.39
N PHE A 213 22.38 2.26 2.49
CA PHE A 213 22.66 3.68 2.27
C PHE A 213 21.88 4.58 3.23
N ASN A 214 22.24 5.86 3.26
CA ASN A 214 21.67 6.81 4.19
C ASN A 214 20.36 7.39 3.64
N ALA A 215 19.24 7.06 4.29
CA ALA A 215 17.93 7.60 3.98
C ALA A 215 17.82 9.11 4.28
N THR A 216 18.66 9.63 5.19
CA THR A 216 18.73 11.07 5.49
C THR A 216 19.18 11.88 4.27
N ASP A 217 19.90 11.29 3.32
CA ASP A 217 20.30 11.96 2.07
C ASP A 217 19.06 12.32 1.20
N GLN A 218 17.92 11.68 1.46
CA GLN A 218 16.65 11.92 0.76
C GLN A 218 15.75 12.92 1.50
N CYS A 219 15.69 12.83 2.84
CA CYS A 219 14.80 13.66 3.66
C CYS A 219 15.45 14.91 4.27
N GLY A 220 16.78 15.00 4.30
CA GLY A 220 17.52 16.06 4.98
C GLY A 220 17.71 15.80 6.49
N SER A 221 18.72 16.44 7.07
CA SER A 221 19.12 16.26 8.48
C SER A 221 18.00 16.60 9.46
N GLY A 222 17.82 15.75 10.47
CA GLY A 222 16.80 15.89 11.52
C GLY A 222 15.38 15.48 11.11
N ASN A 223 15.17 15.13 9.84
CA ASN A 223 13.89 14.64 9.34
C ASN A 223 13.83 13.11 9.39
N PHE A 224 12.63 12.59 9.57
CA PHE A 224 12.36 11.15 9.64
C PHE A 224 11.92 10.65 8.26
N TYR A 225 12.68 9.71 7.72
CA TYR A 225 12.25 8.86 6.60
C TYR A 225 11.31 7.80 7.18
N ASP A 226 10.16 7.57 6.57
CA ASP A 226 9.12 6.71 7.14
C ASP A 226 8.28 6.10 6.02
N TYR A 227 7.79 4.88 6.25
CA TYR A 227 6.80 4.22 5.40
C TYR A 227 7.24 4.03 3.94
N PRO A 228 8.37 3.33 3.68
CA PRO A 228 8.82 3.09 2.34
C PRO A 228 7.85 2.22 1.55
N GLN A 229 7.69 2.55 0.27
CA GLN A 229 7.01 1.70 -0.70
C GLN A 229 8.00 1.16 -1.73
N LEU A 230 7.63 0.04 -2.33
CA LEU A 230 8.46 -0.69 -3.28
C LEU A 230 7.62 -1.04 -4.51
N GLY A 231 8.09 -0.63 -5.69
CA GLY A 231 7.58 -1.05 -6.98
C GLY A 231 8.70 -1.52 -7.90
N ILE A 232 8.33 -2.21 -8.98
CA ILE A 232 9.26 -2.63 -10.02
C ILE A 232 8.63 -2.46 -11.40
N ASN A 233 9.45 -2.05 -12.37
CA ASN A 233 9.09 -2.10 -13.77
C ASN A 233 10.11 -2.90 -14.58
N GLN A 234 10.13 -2.80 -15.91
CA GLN A 234 11.09 -3.58 -16.69
C GLN A 234 12.55 -3.38 -16.28
N ASP A 235 12.92 -2.13 -15.99
CA ASP A 235 14.32 -1.71 -15.90
C ASP A 235 14.72 -1.22 -14.51
N ALA A 236 13.78 -0.88 -13.62
CA ALA A 236 14.05 -0.32 -12.29
C ALA A 236 13.39 -1.05 -11.14
N VAL A 237 14.07 -0.95 -10.00
CA VAL A 237 13.44 -0.95 -8.69
C VAL A 237 13.15 0.50 -8.33
N VAL A 238 11.88 0.81 -8.02
CA VAL A 238 11.43 2.15 -7.62
C VAL A 238 11.06 2.12 -6.14
N LEU A 239 11.65 3.04 -5.39
CA LEU A 239 11.41 3.22 -3.97
C LEU A 239 10.84 4.60 -3.71
N THR A 240 9.85 4.65 -2.83
CA THR A 240 9.36 5.91 -2.29
C THR A 240 9.37 5.88 -0.78
N ALA A 241 9.32 7.03 -0.14
CA ALA A 241 8.98 7.14 1.27
C ALA A 241 8.49 8.54 1.62
N ASN A 242 7.92 8.66 2.82
CA ASN A 242 7.46 9.92 3.37
C ASN A 242 8.56 10.56 4.23
N CYS A 243 8.75 11.87 4.06
CA CYS A 243 9.65 12.63 4.93
C CYS A 243 8.86 13.46 5.95
N PHE A 244 9.30 13.47 7.21
CA PHE A 244 8.65 14.20 8.29
C PHE A 244 9.60 15.08 9.10
N GLN A 245 9.20 16.33 9.34
CA GLN A 245 9.78 17.20 10.37
C GLN A 245 8.87 17.19 11.60
N GLY A 246 9.26 16.46 12.65
CA GLY A 246 8.33 16.15 13.73
C GLY A 246 7.06 15.48 13.17
N ASN A 247 5.88 16.03 13.41
CA ASN A 247 4.62 15.50 12.88
C ASN A 247 4.18 16.15 11.55
N THR A 248 5.02 17.01 10.98
CA THR A 248 4.72 17.72 9.73
C THR A 248 5.23 16.92 8.55
N TYR A 249 4.32 16.54 7.65
CA TYR A 249 4.65 15.89 6.39
C TYR A 249 5.34 16.85 5.41
N LEU A 250 6.46 16.43 4.84
CA LEU A 250 7.30 17.21 3.93
C LEU A 250 7.20 16.74 2.46
N GLY A 251 6.22 15.90 2.14
CA GLY A 251 6.10 15.26 0.83
C GLY A 251 6.85 13.94 0.75
N ALA A 252 6.61 13.19 -0.33
CA ALA A 252 7.29 11.94 -0.59
C ALA A 252 8.63 12.20 -1.28
N ARG A 253 9.53 11.21 -1.22
CA ARG A 253 10.74 11.14 -2.03
C ARG A 253 10.69 9.90 -2.87
N ASP A 254 11.10 10.03 -4.12
CA ASP A 254 11.03 8.97 -5.11
C ASP A 254 12.40 8.76 -5.75
N ILE A 255 12.87 7.52 -5.77
CA ILE A 255 14.10 7.11 -6.44
C ILE A 255 13.85 5.89 -7.31
N GLY A 256 14.51 5.85 -8.46
CA GLY A 256 14.56 4.67 -9.32
C GLY A 256 15.99 4.25 -9.53
N ILE A 257 16.26 2.96 -9.35
CA ILE A 257 17.59 2.39 -9.50
C ILE A 257 17.50 1.26 -10.50
N ALA A 258 18.40 1.29 -11.50
CA ALA A 258 18.40 0.29 -12.55
C ALA A 258 18.63 -1.12 -12.00
N LYS A 259 17.79 -2.07 -12.41
CA LYS A 259 17.95 -3.51 -12.14
C LYS A 259 19.28 -4.03 -12.65
N ALA A 260 19.75 -3.56 -13.80
CA ALA A 260 21.06 -3.93 -14.32
C ALA A 260 22.22 -3.58 -13.36
N ILE A 261 22.08 -2.53 -12.55
CA ILE A 261 23.04 -2.18 -11.50
C ILE A 261 22.81 -3.07 -10.26
N LEU A 262 21.57 -3.07 -9.77
CA LEU A 262 21.19 -3.73 -8.54
C LEU A 262 21.37 -5.26 -8.57
N TYR A 263 20.98 -5.92 -9.66
CA TYR A 263 20.97 -7.38 -9.77
C TYR A 263 22.36 -7.96 -10.05
N ASN A 264 23.33 -7.09 -10.39
CA ASN A 264 24.72 -7.45 -10.58
C ASN A 264 25.64 -6.96 -9.44
N GLY A 265 25.07 -6.36 -8.39
CA GLY A 265 25.81 -5.97 -7.19
C GLY A 265 26.68 -4.72 -7.34
N PHE A 266 26.52 -3.94 -8.42
CA PHE A 266 27.27 -2.71 -8.63
C PHE A 266 26.76 -1.58 -7.72
N GLY A 267 27.63 -0.63 -7.38
CA GLY A 267 27.25 0.60 -6.69
C GLY A 267 26.46 1.55 -7.59
N PHE A 268 25.75 2.50 -7.00
CA PHE A 268 24.93 3.47 -7.71
C PHE A 268 25.03 4.88 -7.12
N SER A 269 24.67 5.86 -7.93
CA SER A 269 24.34 7.22 -7.53
C SER A 269 23.17 7.68 -8.40
N VAL A 270 22.04 8.03 -7.79
CA VAL A 270 20.80 8.36 -8.50
C VAL A 270 20.17 9.65 -7.96
N PRO A 271 19.49 10.42 -8.82
CA PRO A 271 18.73 11.58 -8.38
C PRO A 271 17.55 11.16 -7.49
N VAL A 272 17.23 12.04 -6.52
CA VAL A 272 16.02 11.95 -5.70
C VAL A 272 15.01 12.95 -6.22
N PHE A 273 13.78 12.51 -6.45
CA PHE A 273 12.67 13.37 -6.82
C PHE A 273 11.73 13.57 -5.62
N SER A 274 10.87 14.59 -5.71
CA SER A 274 9.88 14.90 -4.68
C SER A 274 8.55 15.18 -5.34
N THR A 275 7.49 14.67 -4.73
CA THR A 275 6.10 15.07 -4.99
C THR A 275 5.71 16.27 -4.12
N ALA A 276 4.59 16.93 -4.43
CA ALA A 276 4.15 18.06 -3.64
C ALA A 276 3.70 17.60 -2.25
N THR A 277 3.85 18.47 -1.25
CA THR A 277 3.45 18.16 0.14
C THR A 277 1.96 17.88 0.30
N GLY A 278 1.13 18.29 -0.68
CA GLY A 278 -0.30 18.01 -0.73
C GLY A 278 -0.65 16.59 -1.16
N ASP A 279 0.28 15.85 -1.77
CA ASP A 279 -0.05 14.63 -2.52
C ASP A 279 -0.22 13.37 -1.65
N SER A 280 0.26 13.40 -0.40
CA SER A 280 0.39 12.22 0.49
C SER A 280 1.41 11.20 -0.05
N THR A 281 1.43 9.99 0.51
CA THR A 281 2.32 8.89 0.12
C THR A 281 2.22 8.60 -1.37
N THR A 282 3.33 8.74 -2.08
CA THR A 282 3.47 8.25 -3.45
C THR A 282 3.66 6.74 -3.43
N THR A 283 2.81 6.00 -4.12
CA THR A 283 2.80 4.53 -4.08
C THR A 283 3.09 3.98 -5.48
N PRO A 284 4.26 3.35 -5.70
CA PRO A 284 4.63 2.80 -6.99
C PRO A 284 3.81 1.56 -7.36
N SER A 285 3.78 1.23 -8.65
CA SER A 285 3.12 0.03 -9.17
C SER A 285 4.10 -1.14 -9.34
N ILE A 286 3.54 -2.34 -9.51
CA ILE A 286 4.19 -3.49 -10.12
C ILE A 286 3.77 -3.54 -11.58
N VAL A 287 4.71 -3.29 -12.49
CA VAL A 287 4.48 -3.30 -13.93
C VAL A 287 4.81 -4.68 -14.46
N TYR A 288 3.79 -5.41 -14.94
CA TYR A 288 3.93 -6.81 -15.35
C TYR A 288 4.21 -6.99 -16.85
N ASP A 289 4.00 -5.96 -17.66
CA ASP A 289 4.06 -6.02 -19.12
C ASP A 289 5.39 -5.54 -19.71
N GLN A 290 6.44 -5.48 -18.90
CA GLN A 290 7.77 -5.04 -19.31
C GLN A 290 7.82 -3.59 -19.84
N ASN A 291 6.85 -2.75 -19.47
CA ASN A 291 6.94 -1.33 -19.73
C ASN A 291 8.10 -0.72 -18.89
N PRO A 292 9.00 0.06 -19.51
CA PRO A 292 10.09 0.71 -18.80
C PRO A 292 9.64 1.98 -18.03
N ASN A 293 8.43 2.47 -18.29
CA ASN A 293 7.79 3.48 -17.46
C ASN A 293 7.02 2.80 -16.32
N MET A 294 6.80 3.53 -15.24
CA MET A 294 5.96 3.10 -14.14
C MET A 294 5.04 4.24 -13.73
N ASP A 295 3.77 3.94 -13.54
CA ASP A 295 2.83 4.86 -12.92
C ASP A 295 2.69 4.61 -11.43
N MET A 296 2.57 5.69 -10.68
CA MET A 296 2.50 5.71 -9.22
C MET A 296 1.28 6.50 -8.82
N LEU A 297 0.62 6.12 -7.72
CA LEU A 297 -0.56 6.80 -7.22
C LEU A 297 -0.28 7.53 -5.93
N THR A 298 -0.84 8.71 -5.80
CA THR A 298 -0.90 9.44 -4.53
C THR A 298 -2.35 9.54 -4.07
N ARG A 299 -2.54 9.85 -2.78
CA ARG A 299 -3.88 9.92 -2.20
C ARG A 299 -4.65 11.15 -2.69
N ASN A 300 -4.01 12.28 -2.97
CA ASN A 300 -4.67 13.59 -3.09
C ASN A 300 -5.60 13.74 -4.31
N GLY A 301 -6.76 13.07 -4.30
CA GLY A 301 -7.34 12.60 -5.56
C GLY A 301 -6.38 11.56 -6.18
N PRO A 302 -6.83 10.53 -6.90
CA PRO A 302 -5.88 9.71 -7.62
C PRO A 302 -5.12 10.64 -8.58
N HIS A 303 -3.85 10.83 -8.29
CA HIS A 303 -2.89 11.49 -9.16
C HIS A 303 -2.02 10.39 -9.73
N ILE A 304 -1.79 10.44 -11.05
CA ILE A 304 -0.88 9.52 -11.71
C ILE A 304 0.45 10.22 -11.90
N ILE A 305 1.43 9.72 -11.16
CA ILE A 305 2.80 10.15 -11.23
C ILE A 305 3.56 9.14 -12.07
N ARG A 306 3.99 9.57 -13.25
CA ARG A 306 4.77 8.70 -14.13
C ARG A 306 6.26 8.85 -13.87
N PHE A 307 6.87 7.76 -13.42
CA PHE A 307 8.31 7.57 -13.35
C PHE A 307 8.81 7.06 -14.72
N ARG A 308 9.46 7.93 -15.48
CA ARG A 308 9.91 7.61 -16.85
C ARG A 308 11.28 6.94 -16.86
N ASN A 309 11.48 6.01 -17.80
CA ASN A 309 12.83 5.57 -18.15
C ASN A 309 13.49 6.60 -19.08
N PRO A 310 14.60 7.26 -18.70
CA PRO A 310 15.36 8.04 -19.65
C PRO A 310 16.36 7.13 -20.36
N ALA A 311 16.06 6.86 -21.63
CA ALA A 311 17.04 6.35 -22.57
C ALA A 311 18.25 7.31 -22.60
N ASN A 312 19.44 6.77 -22.30
CA ASN A 312 20.74 7.45 -22.32
C ASN A 312 21.05 8.45 -21.18
N GLY A 313 20.63 8.16 -19.94
CA GLY A 313 21.10 8.95 -18.79
C GLY A 313 20.76 8.46 -17.38
N PHE A 314 20.15 7.28 -17.21
CA PHE A 314 19.67 6.70 -15.94
C PHE A 314 18.83 7.66 -15.07
N TYR A 315 17.51 7.45 -15.03
CA TYR A 315 16.49 8.19 -14.25
C TYR A 315 16.70 9.70 -13.99
N SER A 316 17.40 10.42 -14.89
CA SER A 316 17.76 11.82 -14.75
C SER A 316 16.66 12.82 -15.16
N ALA A 317 15.61 12.36 -15.84
CA ALA A 317 14.52 13.19 -16.35
C ALA A 317 13.13 12.72 -15.87
N GLY A 318 12.75 13.16 -14.67
CA GLY A 318 11.41 13.65 -14.37
C GLY A 318 10.31 12.66 -13.97
N LEU A 319 9.62 13.03 -12.88
CA LEU A 319 8.23 12.68 -12.61
C LEU A 319 7.32 13.62 -13.40
N THR A 320 6.21 13.10 -13.92
CA THR A 320 5.06 13.94 -14.33
C THR A 320 3.88 13.61 -13.46
N ASP A 321 3.29 14.61 -12.81
CA ASP A 321 2.11 14.48 -11.98
C ASP A 321 0.86 14.96 -12.73
N ASN A 322 -0.15 14.10 -12.82
CA ASN A 322 -1.38 14.36 -13.55
C ASN A 322 -2.60 13.98 -12.70
N VAL A 323 -3.50 14.93 -12.52
CA VAL A 323 -4.80 14.70 -11.86
C VAL A 323 -5.60 13.68 -12.66
N VAL A 324 -6.13 12.66 -11.99
CA VAL A 324 -7.09 11.74 -12.61
C VAL A 324 -8.50 12.32 -12.54
N SER A 325 -9.15 12.42 -13.68
CA SER A 325 -10.55 12.81 -13.77
C SER A 325 -11.50 11.65 -13.46
N GLY A 326 -12.66 11.94 -12.87
CA GLY A 326 -13.75 10.99 -12.70
C GLY A 326 -13.67 10.08 -11.47
N PHE A 327 -12.85 10.41 -10.47
CA PHE A 327 -12.76 9.64 -9.23
C PHE A 327 -13.16 10.47 -8.00
N THR A 328 -13.59 9.80 -6.94
CA THR A 328 -14.08 10.44 -5.71
C THR A 328 -12.95 11.07 -4.90
N THR A 329 -13.18 12.27 -4.36
CA THR A 329 -12.24 12.90 -3.43
C THR A 329 -12.09 12.05 -2.17
N PRO A 330 -10.85 11.62 -1.83
CA PRO A 330 -10.63 10.77 -0.68
C PRO A 330 -10.75 11.51 0.65
N SER A 331 -11.28 10.83 1.66
CA SER A 331 -11.41 11.32 3.03
C SER A 331 -10.74 10.35 4.00
N THR A 332 -10.24 10.86 5.12
CA THR A 332 -9.63 10.02 6.17
C THR A 332 -10.74 9.19 6.84
N PRO A 333 -10.62 7.86 6.91
CA PRO A 333 -11.64 7.01 7.53
C PRO A 333 -11.65 7.12 9.06
N ARG A 334 -12.79 6.79 9.70
CA ARG A 334 -12.88 6.62 11.15
C ARG A 334 -12.11 5.39 11.62
N ALA A 335 -11.84 5.29 12.92
CA ALA A 335 -11.29 4.07 13.50
C ALA A 335 -12.32 2.94 13.57
N ALA A 336 -11.89 1.71 13.39
CA ALA A 336 -12.76 0.55 13.35
C ALA A 336 -13.15 0.08 14.75
N GLY A 337 -14.45 -0.12 14.97
CA GLY A 337 -14.95 -0.86 16.14
C GLY A 337 -14.89 -2.36 15.89
N GLN A 338 -14.84 -3.17 16.96
CA GLN A 338 -14.80 -4.62 16.88
C GLN A 338 -15.67 -5.24 17.99
N SER A 339 -16.05 -6.52 17.85
CA SER A 339 -16.67 -7.27 18.95
C SER A 339 -15.74 -7.32 20.17
N GLY A 340 -16.30 -7.44 21.38
CA GLY A 340 -15.53 -7.40 22.63
C GLY A 340 -15.04 -6.01 23.06
N CYS A 341 -15.28 -4.98 22.24
CA CYS A 341 -14.73 -3.65 22.43
C CYS A 341 -15.77 -2.61 22.86
N THR A 342 -15.63 -2.05 24.07
CA THR A 342 -16.57 -1.05 24.61
C THR A 342 -15.93 0.32 24.87
N ALA A 343 -14.61 0.44 24.79
CA ALA A 343 -13.86 1.68 25.01
C ALA A 343 -13.14 2.16 23.76
N THR A 344 -12.99 3.48 23.60
CA THR A 344 -12.30 4.09 22.44
C THR A 344 -10.85 3.61 22.30
N SER A 345 -10.16 3.33 23.42
CA SER A 345 -8.79 2.82 23.42
C SER A 345 -8.66 1.44 22.78
N CYS A 346 -9.75 0.71 22.61
CA CYS A 346 -9.80 -0.61 21.99
C CYS A 346 -10.21 -0.55 20.51
N THR A 347 -10.62 0.62 19.99
CA THR A 347 -10.85 0.79 18.54
C THR A 347 -9.53 0.65 17.78
N ILE A 348 -9.61 0.15 16.56
CA ILE A 348 -8.47 -0.14 15.70
C ILE A 348 -8.23 1.05 14.78
N ASP A 349 -6.97 1.48 14.68
CA ASP A 349 -6.56 2.49 13.74
C ASP A 349 -6.62 1.96 12.28
N THR A 350 -7.33 2.69 11.42
CA THR A 350 -7.58 2.33 10.01
C THR A 350 -6.71 3.13 9.02
N SER A 351 -5.61 3.71 9.48
CA SER A 351 -4.68 4.56 8.72
C SER A 351 -5.30 5.83 8.12
N ASP A 352 -4.51 6.66 7.45
CA ASP A 352 -5.00 7.95 6.98
C ASP A 352 -5.74 7.88 5.64
N GLY A 353 -5.69 6.76 4.93
CA GLY A 353 -6.26 6.57 3.59
C GLY A 353 -5.24 6.73 2.47
N ARG A 354 -3.95 6.70 2.77
CA ARG A 354 -2.92 6.40 1.76
C ARG A 354 -3.15 5.00 1.13
N PHE A 355 -2.58 4.77 -0.03
CA PHE A 355 -2.42 3.41 -0.56
C PHE A 355 -1.38 2.69 0.30
N VAL A 356 -1.72 1.48 0.76
CA VAL A 356 -0.88 0.71 1.70
C VAL A 356 -0.04 -0.37 1.02
N ALA A 357 -0.35 -0.65 -0.24
CA ALA A 357 0.29 -1.66 -1.08
C ALA A 357 0.50 -1.10 -2.50
N PRO A 358 1.47 -1.64 -3.25
CA PRO A 358 1.70 -1.28 -4.64
C PRO A 358 0.45 -1.50 -5.51
N GLY A 359 0.23 -0.60 -6.47
CA GLY A 359 -0.73 -0.85 -7.54
C GLY A 359 -0.20 -1.89 -8.52
N VAL A 360 -1.02 -2.29 -9.49
CA VAL A 360 -0.59 -3.18 -10.57
C VAL A 360 -0.89 -2.58 -11.93
N GLU A 361 0.05 -2.75 -12.85
CA GLU A 361 0.01 -2.11 -14.16
C GLU A 361 0.16 -3.13 -15.29
N TRP A 362 -0.75 -3.04 -16.26
CA TRP A 362 -0.74 -3.78 -17.52
C TRP A 362 -1.13 -2.84 -18.66
N GLY A 363 -0.20 -2.56 -19.57
CA GLY A 363 -0.37 -1.57 -20.62
C GLY A 363 -0.64 -0.20 -20.03
N ALA A 364 -1.74 0.43 -20.44
CA ALA A 364 -2.17 1.70 -19.88
C ALA A 364 -3.06 1.56 -18.63
N LYS A 365 -3.34 0.34 -18.16
CA LYS A 365 -4.28 0.09 -17.07
C LYS A 365 -3.55 0.00 -15.76
N LEU A 366 -3.86 0.92 -14.85
CA LEU A 366 -3.35 0.93 -13.48
C LEU A 366 -4.48 0.62 -12.51
N TRP A 367 -4.31 -0.40 -11.69
CA TRP A 367 -5.27 -0.80 -10.66
C TRP A 367 -4.71 -0.53 -9.28
N ASN A 368 -5.50 0.08 -8.40
CA ASN A 368 -5.16 0.16 -6.98
C ASN A 368 -6.40 0.37 -6.09
N VAL A 369 -6.23 0.12 -4.79
CA VAL A 369 -7.24 0.24 -3.75
C VAL A 369 -6.68 0.97 -2.53
N ALA A 370 -7.45 1.89 -1.97
CA ALA A 370 -7.14 2.55 -0.71
C ALA A 370 -8.36 2.55 0.20
N THR A 371 -8.14 2.80 1.50
CA THR A 371 -9.22 2.87 2.48
C THR A 371 -9.63 4.31 2.72
N TYR A 372 -10.84 4.70 2.32
CA TYR A 372 -11.37 6.04 2.54
C TYR A 372 -12.57 6.04 3.49
N GLY A 373 -12.91 7.21 4.02
CA GLY A 373 -14.21 7.40 4.67
C GLY A 373 -15.36 7.30 3.67
N PHE A 374 -16.33 6.44 3.96
CA PHE A 374 -17.52 6.24 3.12
C PHE A 374 -18.25 7.56 2.85
N SER A 375 -18.67 7.80 1.60
CA SER A 375 -19.43 8.99 1.17
C SER A 375 -18.75 10.35 1.44
N GLY A 376 -17.42 10.39 1.58
CA GLY A 376 -16.64 11.63 1.67
C GLY A 376 -16.67 12.33 3.03
N ASN A 377 -17.53 11.89 3.96
CA ASN A 377 -17.52 12.29 5.36
C ASN A 377 -16.94 11.14 6.18
N GLY A 378 -15.93 11.41 7.02
CA GLY A 378 -15.20 10.46 7.87
C GLY A 378 -16.08 9.59 8.76
N SER A 379 -16.78 8.67 8.13
CA SER A 379 -17.61 7.63 8.70
C SER A 379 -16.85 6.33 8.49
N PHE A 380 -17.45 5.30 7.92
CA PHE A 380 -16.90 3.95 7.85
C PHE A 380 -15.64 3.86 7.01
N ALA A 381 -14.65 3.13 7.52
CA ALA A 381 -13.50 2.73 6.71
C ALA A 381 -13.98 1.87 5.53
N THR A 382 -13.58 2.22 4.32
CA THR A 382 -14.11 1.59 3.10
C THR A 382 -13.02 1.45 2.04
N PRO A 383 -12.67 0.22 1.62
CA PRO A 383 -11.89 -0.02 0.43
C PRO A 383 -12.59 0.62 -0.78
N THR A 384 -11.91 1.58 -1.38
CA THR A 384 -12.31 2.27 -2.62
C THR A 384 -11.25 1.95 -3.66
N TRP A 385 -11.65 1.25 -4.71
CA TRP A 385 -10.76 0.76 -5.75
C TRP A 385 -11.00 1.51 -7.06
N GLY A 386 -9.97 1.57 -7.90
CA GLY A 386 -10.05 2.15 -9.24
C GLY A 386 -9.21 1.39 -10.24
N GLU A 387 -9.73 1.34 -11.47
CA GLU A 387 -8.97 1.07 -12.69
C GLU A 387 -8.81 2.40 -13.43
N PHE A 388 -7.58 2.79 -13.70
CA PHE A 388 -7.24 4.06 -14.32
C PHE A 388 -6.55 3.85 -15.66
N ASN A 389 -6.83 4.74 -16.61
CA ASN A 389 -6.06 4.84 -17.84
C ASN A 389 -4.89 5.79 -17.60
N ALA A 390 -3.69 5.23 -17.43
CA ALA A 390 -2.51 6.00 -17.12
C ALA A 390 -2.01 6.85 -18.30
N ASN A 391 -2.40 6.55 -19.54
CA ASN A 391 -2.04 7.39 -20.69
C ASN A 391 -3.00 8.59 -20.85
N GLN A 392 -4.27 8.40 -20.51
CA GLN A 392 -5.31 9.43 -20.64
C GLN A 392 -5.53 10.21 -19.34
N HIS A 393 -4.98 9.75 -18.22
CA HIS A 393 -5.21 10.30 -16.87
C HIS A 393 -6.71 10.37 -16.52
N THR A 394 -7.43 9.29 -16.83
CA THR A 394 -8.88 9.16 -16.62
C THR A 394 -9.21 7.89 -15.83
N THR A 395 -10.33 7.91 -15.13
CA THR A 395 -10.89 6.72 -14.48
C THR A 395 -11.61 5.86 -15.52
N ILE A 396 -11.23 4.59 -15.63
CA ILE A 396 -11.93 3.60 -16.48
C ILE A 396 -13.16 3.07 -15.72
N GLN A 397 -12.95 2.65 -14.48
CA GLN A 397 -14.01 2.24 -13.56
C GLN A 397 -13.51 2.36 -12.13
N HIS A 398 -14.44 2.48 -11.19
CA HIS A 398 -14.15 2.51 -9.77
C HIS A 398 -15.33 1.98 -8.99
N GLY A 399 -15.11 1.68 -7.71
CA GLY A 399 -16.17 1.23 -6.83
C GLY A 399 -15.69 1.13 -5.38
N THR A 400 -16.58 0.65 -4.53
CA THR A 400 -16.27 0.31 -3.14
C THR A 400 -16.61 -1.16 -2.89
N VAL A 401 -15.89 -1.78 -1.96
CA VAL A 401 -16.23 -3.10 -1.41
C VAL A 401 -16.28 -2.99 0.10
N PHE A 402 -17.21 -3.70 0.73
CA PHE A 402 -17.41 -3.77 2.18
C PHE A 402 -18.28 -4.98 2.50
N VAL A 403 -18.17 -5.53 3.71
CA VAL A 403 -18.90 -6.74 4.12
C VAL A 403 -20.39 -6.46 4.31
N ASP A 404 -20.72 -5.43 5.08
CA ASP A 404 -22.11 -5.08 5.37
C ASP A 404 -22.28 -3.60 5.77
N SER A 405 -23.49 -3.24 6.23
CA SER A 405 -23.83 -1.87 6.59
C SER A 405 -23.15 -1.35 7.87
N CYS A 406 -22.66 -2.23 8.73
CA CYS A 406 -22.02 -1.91 10.01
C CYS A 406 -20.49 -2.03 9.96
N SER A 407 -19.96 -2.71 8.94
CA SER A 407 -18.55 -3.06 8.87
C SER A 407 -17.65 -1.85 8.67
N ASP A 408 -16.55 -1.79 9.42
CA ASP A 408 -15.38 -0.99 9.07
C ASP A 408 -14.39 -1.88 8.33
N ASP A 409 -14.06 -1.50 7.10
CA ASP A 409 -13.26 -2.29 6.16
C ASP A 409 -11.98 -1.51 5.83
N PHE A 410 -10.80 -2.09 6.04
CA PHE A 410 -9.54 -1.35 6.02
C PHE A 410 -8.32 -2.23 5.70
N ASN A 411 -7.14 -1.60 5.61
CA ASN A 411 -5.87 -2.24 5.26
C ASN A 411 -5.94 -3.00 3.92
N ALA A 412 -6.57 -2.39 2.91
CA ALA A 412 -6.85 -3.05 1.64
C ALA A 412 -5.63 -3.09 0.69
N SER A 413 -5.46 -4.21 -0.01
CA SER A 413 -4.53 -4.39 -1.13
C SER A 413 -5.22 -5.11 -2.28
N MET A 414 -4.67 -4.98 -3.50
CA MET A 414 -5.26 -5.64 -4.66
C MET A 414 -4.24 -6.11 -5.67
N THR A 415 -4.67 -7.00 -6.56
CA THR A 415 -3.94 -7.37 -7.77
C THR A 415 -4.92 -7.60 -8.92
N ALA A 416 -4.39 -7.59 -10.14
CA ALA A 416 -5.17 -7.72 -11.37
C ALA A 416 -4.30 -8.32 -12.47
N SER A 417 -4.92 -9.14 -13.31
CA SER A 417 -4.31 -9.80 -14.47
C SER A 417 -4.53 -9.00 -15.75
N SER A 418 -3.78 -9.35 -16.80
CA SER A 418 -3.97 -8.82 -18.15
C SER A 418 -5.36 -9.10 -18.75
N SER A 419 -6.08 -10.11 -18.26
CA SER A 419 -7.45 -10.43 -18.66
C SER A 419 -8.53 -9.77 -17.80
N ASN A 420 -8.17 -8.73 -17.04
CA ASN A 420 -9.05 -8.00 -16.12
C ASN A 420 -9.67 -8.87 -14.99
N LEU A 421 -9.13 -10.06 -14.71
CA LEU A 421 -9.40 -10.71 -13.42
C LEU A 421 -8.74 -9.87 -12.33
N ALA A 422 -9.44 -9.59 -11.23
CA ALA A 422 -8.86 -8.85 -10.12
C ALA A 422 -9.33 -9.40 -8.76
N TRP A 423 -8.52 -9.14 -7.73
CA TRP A 423 -8.72 -9.54 -6.34
C TRP A 423 -8.47 -8.34 -5.44
N ILE A 424 -9.33 -8.13 -4.45
CA ILE A 424 -9.12 -7.17 -3.36
C ILE A 424 -9.11 -7.96 -2.05
N ASN A 425 -8.08 -7.77 -1.23
CA ASN A 425 -7.96 -8.31 0.11
C ASN A 425 -8.03 -7.17 1.12
N TRP A 426 -8.79 -7.34 2.20
CA TRP A 426 -8.87 -6.34 3.27
C TRP A 426 -9.20 -6.96 4.62
N THR A 427 -9.15 -6.13 5.65
CA THR A 427 -9.54 -6.42 7.02
C THR A 427 -10.93 -5.86 7.29
N SER A 428 -11.82 -6.64 7.89
CA SER A 428 -13.16 -6.18 8.26
C SER A 428 -13.49 -6.47 9.73
N THR A 429 -14.23 -5.57 10.37
CA THR A 429 -14.78 -5.74 11.73
C THR A 429 -16.18 -5.17 11.84
N ASP A 430 -17.00 -5.71 12.74
CA ASP A 430 -18.24 -5.05 13.17
C ASP A 430 -18.14 -4.64 14.64
N PRO A 431 -18.54 -3.41 15.01
CA PRO A 431 -18.54 -2.97 16.39
C PRO A 431 -19.43 -3.84 17.30
N GLN A 432 -19.01 -4.01 18.56
CA GLN A 432 -19.82 -4.65 19.59
C GLN A 432 -21.19 -3.96 19.73
N GLY A 433 -22.27 -4.75 19.71
CA GLY A 433 -23.63 -4.22 19.85
C GLY A 433 -24.16 -3.52 18.59
N SER A 434 -23.43 -3.57 17.48
CA SER A 434 -23.97 -3.15 16.19
C SER A 434 -25.17 -4.01 15.83
N THR A 435 -26.06 -3.46 14.99
CA THR A 435 -27.22 -4.21 14.52
C THR A 435 -26.88 -5.39 13.60
N CYS A 436 -25.61 -5.53 13.21
CA CYS A 436 -25.11 -6.61 12.36
C CYS A 436 -24.51 -7.77 13.19
N GLY A 437 -24.54 -7.68 14.54
CA GLY A 437 -24.19 -8.79 15.44
C GLY A 437 -22.80 -8.69 16.08
N GLY A 438 -21.96 -7.75 15.64
CA GLY A 438 -20.59 -7.57 16.12
C GLY A 438 -19.67 -8.72 15.69
N THR A 439 -18.48 -8.40 15.19
CA THR A 439 -17.54 -9.41 14.70
C THR A 439 -16.12 -9.01 15.07
N PHE A 440 -15.30 -10.00 15.44
CA PHE A 440 -13.86 -9.82 15.53
C PHE A 440 -13.26 -9.55 14.16
N VAL A 441 -11.95 -9.35 14.12
CA VAL A 441 -11.27 -9.05 12.88
C VAL A 441 -11.31 -10.22 11.90
N ARG A 442 -11.70 -9.92 10.67
CA ARG A 442 -11.82 -10.86 9.54
C ARG A 442 -10.89 -10.47 8.42
N GLN A 443 -10.31 -11.46 7.76
CA GLN A 443 -9.75 -11.29 6.42
C GLN A 443 -10.85 -11.55 5.41
N GLU A 444 -11.04 -10.63 4.47
CA GLU A 444 -12.04 -10.70 3.42
C GLU A 444 -11.37 -10.61 2.06
N VAL A 445 -11.91 -11.31 1.07
CA VAL A 445 -11.44 -11.25 -0.32
C VAL A 445 -12.61 -11.11 -1.27
N ALA A 446 -12.54 -10.11 -2.15
CA ALA A 446 -13.46 -9.91 -3.26
C ALA A 446 -12.75 -10.18 -4.58
N THR A 447 -13.49 -10.70 -5.56
CA THR A 447 -12.97 -10.98 -6.90
C THR A 447 -13.91 -10.47 -7.99
N ARG A 448 -13.33 -10.17 -9.14
CA ARG A 448 -14.09 -9.89 -10.38
C ARG A 448 -13.50 -10.62 -11.57
N LEU A 449 -14.36 -11.10 -12.45
CA LEU A 449 -14.03 -11.56 -13.79
C LEU A 449 -13.88 -10.38 -14.75
N GLY A 450 -13.19 -10.61 -15.87
CA GLY A 450 -13.08 -9.60 -16.93
C GLY A 450 -14.42 -9.30 -17.63
N THR A 451 -15.41 -10.17 -17.48
CA THR A 451 -16.77 -10.07 -18.03
C THR A 451 -17.79 -9.47 -17.07
N ASP A 452 -17.41 -9.21 -15.82
CA ASP A 452 -18.33 -8.63 -14.85
C ASP A 452 -18.67 -7.19 -15.21
N ALA A 453 -19.86 -6.75 -14.79
CA ALA A 453 -20.31 -5.38 -14.99
C ALA A 453 -19.28 -4.38 -14.45
N ALA A 454 -19.06 -3.29 -15.20
CA ALA A 454 -18.12 -2.25 -14.79
C ALA A 454 -18.49 -1.68 -13.42
N GLY A 455 -17.48 -1.39 -12.59
CA GLY A 455 -17.68 -0.87 -11.23
C GLY A 455 -18.09 -1.92 -10.20
N THR A 456 -18.02 -3.22 -10.51
CA THR A 456 -18.41 -4.30 -9.59
C THR A 456 -17.29 -5.29 -9.29
N PHE A 457 -17.33 -5.81 -8.05
CA PHE A 457 -16.57 -6.98 -7.58
C PHE A 457 -17.58 -7.98 -7.00
N PRO A 458 -18.22 -8.80 -7.84
CA PRO A 458 -19.33 -9.61 -7.41
C PRO A 458 -18.92 -10.81 -6.57
N GLY A 459 -17.73 -11.39 -6.76
CA GLY A 459 -17.26 -12.52 -5.95
C GLY A 459 -16.82 -12.05 -4.56
N HIS A 460 -17.23 -12.74 -3.50
CA HIS A 460 -16.88 -12.38 -2.12
C HIS A 460 -16.74 -13.60 -1.22
N ILE A 461 -15.67 -13.68 -0.43
CA ILE A 461 -15.44 -14.74 0.56
C ILE A 461 -14.80 -14.20 1.84
N ASN A 462 -15.17 -14.80 2.97
CA ASN A 462 -14.45 -14.70 4.24
C ASN A 462 -13.56 -15.94 4.41
N PRO A 463 -12.27 -15.87 4.05
CA PRO A 463 -11.37 -17.00 4.22
C PRO A 463 -10.94 -17.22 5.69
N PHE A 464 -11.03 -16.21 6.55
CA PHE A 464 -10.59 -16.32 7.93
C PHE A 464 -11.21 -15.26 8.86
N THR A 465 -11.61 -15.69 10.05
CA THR A 465 -12.05 -14.82 11.16
C THR A 465 -11.17 -15.08 12.38
N SER A 466 -10.64 -14.01 12.97
CA SER A 466 -9.83 -14.08 14.20
C SER A 466 -10.68 -14.50 15.40
N PRO A 467 -10.12 -15.25 16.35
CA PRO A 467 -10.85 -15.70 17.54
C PRO A 467 -11.00 -14.65 18.66
N ALA A 468 -10.36 -13.48 18.54
CA ALA A 468 -10.34 -12.48 19.60
C ALA A 468 -10.28 -11.03 19.06
N GLU A 469 -10.60 -10.08 19.94
CA GLU A 469 -10.43 -8.64 19.73
C GLU A 469 -8.98 -8.20 19.90
N LEU A 470 -8.51 -7.22 19.12
CA LEU A 470 -7.18 -6.62 19.32
C LEU A 470 -7.21 -5.63 20.49
N THR A 471 -6.51 -5.89 21.59
CA THR A 471 -6.42 -4.95 22.74
C THR A 471 -5.03 -4.77 23.35
N GLY A 472 -4.05 -5.61 22.98
CA GLY A 472 -2.74 -5.63 23.63
C GLY A 472 -1.68 -4.66 23.10
N ASN A 473 -2.03 -3.71 22.22
CA ASN A 473 -1.04 -2.88 21.54
C ASN A 473 -1.43 -1.40 21.38
N PHE A 474 -2.08 -0.86 22.41
CA PHE A 474 -2.46 0.55 22.46
C PHE A 474 -1.26 1.47 22.19
N ASP A 475 -1.41 2.36 21.20
CA ASP A 475 -0.44 3.38 20.84
C ASP A 475 -0.95 4.76 21.27
N SER A 476 -0.24 5.41 22.19
CA SER A 476 -0.60 6.71 22.74
C SER A 476 -0.50 7.86 21.73
N ASN A 477 0.29 7.72 20.66
CA ASN A 477 0.37 8.74 19.61
C ASN A 477 -0.95 8.83 18.82
N PHE A 478 -1.63 7.69 18.66
CA PHE A 478 -2.88 7.52 17.92
C PHE A 478 -4.11 7.46 18.83
N GLY A 479 -3.92 7.06 20.10
CA GLY A 479 -4.95 6.87 21.11
C GLY A 479 -5.79 5.61 20.91
N ARG A 480 -5.24 4.58 20.25
CA ARG A 480 -5.94 3.40 19.72
C ARG A 480 -5.02 2.19 19.58
N GLN A 481 -5.60 1.03 19.30
CA GLN A 481 -4.86 -0.17 18.89
C GLN A 481 -4.36 0.01 17.45
N ARG A 482 -3.15 -0.46 17.14
CA ARG A 482 -2.60 -0.40 15.78
C ARG A 482 -2.79 -1.75 15.10
N TRP A 483 -3.46 -1.81 13.95
CA TRP A 483 -3.50 -3.05 13.17
C TRP A 483 -2.10 -3.30 12.61
N GLY A 484 -1.76 -2.47 11.64
CA GLY A 484 -0.56 -2.45 10.84
C GLY A 484 -0.85 -1.53 9.68
N ASP A 485 0.19 -1.06 9.02
CA ASP A 485 0.03 -0.07 7.97
C ASP A 485 0.20 -0.67 6.59
N THR A 486 0.25 -2.01 6.49
CA THR A 486 0.55 -2.71 5.25
C THR A 486 -0.27 -4.00 5.11
N SER A 487 -0.61 -4.32 3.87
CA SER A 487 -1.10 -5.64 3.46
C SER A 487 -0.58 -5.93 2.06
N SER A 488 -0.85 -7.12 1.53
CA SER A 488 -0.45 -7.41 0.14
C SER A 488 -1.35 -8.42 -0.54
N THR A 489 -1.39 -8.29 -1.86
CA THR A 489 -2.02 -9.24 -2.77
C THR A 489 -1.13 -9.38 -4.00
N SER A 490 -0.87 -10.60 -4.44
CA SER A 490 0.01 -10.88 -5.57
C SER A 490 -0.64 -11.90 -6.50
N LEU A 491 -0.58 -11.66 -7.81
CA LEU A 491 -0.96 -12.68 -8.80
C LEU A 491 -0.14 -13.95 -8.56
N ASP A 492 -0.76 -15.11 -8.72
CA ASP A 492 -0.05 -16.38 -8.72
C ASP A 492 0.64 -16.60 -10.09
N PRO A 493 1.99 -16.55 -10.17
CA PRO A 493 2.68 -16.76 -11.44
C PRO A 493 2.54 -18.19 -11.98
N ALA A 494 2.15 -19.16 -11.16
CA ALA A 494 1.89 -20.53 -11.61
C ALA A 494 0.47 -20.72 -12.16
N HIS A 495 -0.50 -19.90 -11.74
CA HIS A 495 -1.90 -20.03 -12.14
C HIS A 495 -2.56 -18.66 -12.25
N LEU A 496 -2.69 -18.14 -13.47
CA LEU A 496 -3.18 -16.78 -13.73
C LEU A 496 -4.65 -16.51 -13.31
N LYS A 497 -5.37 -17.54 -12.87
CA LYS A 497 -6.71 -17.45 -12.26
C LYS A 497 -6.68 -17.45 -10.74
N ASN A 498 -5.50 -17.35 -10.13
CA ASN A 498 -5.32 -17.32 -8.69
C ASN A 498 -4.55 -16.06 -8.27
N ALA A 499 -4.79 -15.63 -7.03
CA ALA A 499 -3.95 -14.68 -6.34
C ALA A 499 -3.67 -15.17 -4.92
N LEU A 500 -2.54 -14.76 -4.36
CA LEU A 500 -2.24 -14.90 -2.95
C LEU A 500 -2.50 -13.58 -2.24
N THR A 501 -3.14 -13.64 -1.07
CA THR A 501 -3.47 -12.50 -0.24
C THR A 501 -2.87 -12.66 1.15
N TRP A 502 -2.37 -11.57 1.73
CA TRP A 502 -1.79 -11.55 3.07
C TRP A 502 -2.44 -10.45 3.90
N ASN A 503 -2.90 -10.82 5.08
CA ASN A 503 -3.38 -9.88 6.08
C ASN A 503 -3.09 -10.39 7.49
N GLU A 504 -3.23 -9.51 8.47
CA GLU A 504 -3.00 -9.83 9.87
C GLU A 504 -4.17 -10.62 10.48
N SER A 505 -3.95 -11.16 11.67
CA SER A 505 -4.92 -11.91 12.46
C SER A 505 -4.67 -11.70 13.95
N VAL A 506 -5.70 -11.92 14.76
CA VAL A 506 -5.64 -11.79 16.23
C VAL A 506 -5.86 -13.16 16.88
N PRO A 507 -4.82 -14.01 16.99
CA PRO A 507 -4.94 -15.31 17.66
C PRO A 507 -5.34 -15.22 19.14
N SER A 508 -5.03 -14.12 19.83
CA SER A 508 -5.55 -13.78 21.16
C SER A 508 -5.41 -12.28 21.40
N SER A 509 -6.08 -11.72 22.41
CA SER A 509 -6.24 -10.26 22.49
C SER A 509 -4.95 -9.44 22.59
N SER A 510 -3.85 -10.08 23.02
CA SER A 510 -2.52 -9.48 23.12
C SER A 510 -1.49 -10.04 22.14
N ASN A 511 -1.90 -10.87 21.18
CA ASN A 511 -1.02 -11.47 20.19
C ASN A 511 -1.54 -11.21 18.78
N TRP A 512 -0.65 -10.82 17.89
CA TRP A 512 -0.91 -10.82 16.46
C TRP A 512 -0.27 -12.03 15.76
N GLY A 513 -0.87 -12.40 14.64
CA GLY A 513 -0.33 -13.33 13.65
C GLY A 513 -0.65 -12.83 12.25
N THR A 514 -0.28 -13.60 11.24
CA THR A 514 -0.56 -13.30 9.84
C THR A 514 -1.18 -14.50 9.14
N ARG A 515 -1.93 -14.23 8.07
CA ARG A 515 -2.67 -15.23 7.31
C ARG A 515 -2.46 -15.01 5.82
N ALA A 516 -2.03 -16.07 5.14
CA ALA A 516 -1.95 -16.12 3.69
C ALA A 516 -3.12 -16.95 3.13
N GLN A 517 -3.76 -16.49 2.06
CA GLN A 517 -4.84 -17.20 1.37
C GLN A 517 -4.55 -17.29 -0.12
N LEU A 518 -4.73 -18.47 -0.72
CA LEU A 518 -4.71 -18.68 -2.15
C LEU A 518 -6.16 -18.69 -2.65
N VAL A 519 -6.54 -17.64 -3.38
CA VAL A 519 -7.91 -17.44 -3.86
C VAL A 519 -7.98 -17.61 -5.37
N LYS A 520 -8.82 -18.56 -5.81
CA LYS A 520 -9.14 -18.77 -7.22
C LYS A 520 -10.30 -17.86 -7.62
N ASN A 521 -10.21 -17.31 -8.84
CA ASN A 521 -11.23 -16.50 -9.49
C ASN A 521 -11.64 -17.15 -10.82
N SER A 522 -12.75 -17.89 -10.81
CA SER A 522 -13.28 -18.57 -11.99
C SER A 522 -14.79 -18.81 -11.85
N PRO A 523 -15.57 -18.79 -12.96
CA PRO A 523 -16.97 -19.21 -12.94
C PRO A 523 -17.21 -20.62 -12.38
#